data_AF-A0A0S7YU04-F1
#
_entry.id   AF-A0A0S7YU04-F1
#
_cell.length_a   1.000
_cell.length_b   1.000
_cell.length_c   1.000
_cell.angle_alpha   90.00
_cell.angle_beta   90.00
_cell.angle_gamma   90.00
#
_symmetry.space_group_name_H-M   'P 1'
#
loop_
_entity.id
_entity.type
_entity.pdbx_description
1 polymer ?
#
loop_
_entity_poly.entity_id
_entity_poly.type
_entity_poly.pdbx_seq_one_letter_code
_entity_poly.pdbx_strand_id
1 'polypeptide(L)'
;MFASDTAAIIYGLCSAFAWGAGDFSGGLATRRINVLLVVLWSQLIGAGALIALALVLREAVPQLRPMLYGAMAGLVGVLGLAALYRGLAIGRMGIVAPLSALMAAVIPVLFGAFQEGLPTAIQLAGFAMAVVAIWTLSYSGGDGKPQAQEWTHALAAGVGFGLFFVFIDKASSQAVFWPLVAARTASITCMLCLVLLRGNYAAPAKPHLTHLMLVGIFDAAGNAFFALASRTGRLDISAVLASLYPAVTVLLASVLLRERLLPRQWAGVVLAVAALVMISL
;
A
#
# COMPACT_ATOMS: atom_id res chain seq x y z
N MET A 1 -23.53 9.21 -11.44
CA MET A 1 -23.12 9.32 -10.03
C MET A 1 -23.03 7.94 -9.38
N PHE A 2 -24.13 7.18 -9.24
CA PHE A 2 -24.07 5.84 -8.64
C PHE A 2 -23.11 4.82 -9.30
N ALA A 3 -22.95 4.86 -10.63
CA ALA A 3 -22.06 3.93 -11.35
C ALA A 3 -20.56 4.22 -11.15
N SER A 4 -20.17 5.50 -10.99
CA SER A 4 -18.77 5.89 -10.75
C SER A 4 -18.34 5.53 -9.33
N ASP A 5 -19.22 5.73 -8.35
CA ASP A 5 -18.95 5.41 -6.94
C ASP A 5 -18.83 3.89 -6.74
N THR A 6 -19.69 3.11 -7.40
CA THR A 6 -19.64 1.64 -7.36
C THR A 6 -18.34 1.11 -7.99
N ALA A 7 -17.90 1.69 -9.12
CA ALA A 7 -16.64 1.29 -9.75
C ALA A 7 -15.43 1.58 -8.86
N ALA A 8 -15.40 2.75 -8.20
CA ALA A 8 -14.35 3.10 -7.26
C ALA A 8 -14.29 2.13 -6.08
N ILE A 9 -15.46 1.73 -5.55
CA ILE A 9 -15.54 0.74 -4.48
C ILE A 9 -14.98 -0.61 -4.92
N ILE A 10 -15.40 -1.11 -6.07
CA ILE A 10 -14.94 -2.39 -6.61
C ILE A 10 -13.42 -2.36 -6.82
N TYR A 11 -12.90 -1.33 -7.49
CA TYR A 11 -11.46 -1.21 -7.72
C TYR A 11 -10.67 -1.04 -6.42
N GLY A 12 -11.18 -0.28 -5.44
CA GLY A 12 -10.56 -0.15 -4.12
C GLY A 12 -10.47 -1.47 -3.37
N LEU A 13 -11.54 -2.28 -3.41
CA LEU A 13 -11.54 -3.63 -2.81
C LEU A 13 -10.64 -4.61 -3.57
N CYS A 14 -10.61 -4.56 -4.91
CA CYS A 14 -9.67 -5.34 -5.71
C CYS A 14 -8.22 -4.96 -5.40
N SER A 15 -7.94 -3.68 -5.16
CA SER A 15 -6.63 -3.20 -4.73
C SER A 15 -6.25 -3.79 -3.37
N ALA A 16 -7.14 -3.69 -2.38
CA ALA A 16 -6.93 -4.28 -1.05
C ALA A 16 -6.67 -5.79 -1.12
N PHE A 17 -7.44 -6.50 -1.97
CA PHE A 17 -7.26 -7.94 -2.15
C PHE A 17 -5.91 -8.27 -2.77
N ALA A 18 -5.53 -7.55 -3.84
CA ALA A 18 -4.26 -7.76 -4.53
C ALA A 18 -3.07 -7.44 -3.61
N TRP A 19 -3.05 -6.28 -2.94
CA TRP A 19 -2.00 -5.96 -1.98
C TRP A 19 -1.95 -6.95 -0.82
N GLY A 20 -3.09 -7.36 -0.27
CA GLY A 20 -3.11 -8.32 0.84
C GLY A 20 -2.61 -9.71 0.45
N ALA A 21 -2.96 -10.19 -0.75
CA ALA A 21 -2.42 -11.42 -1.30
C ALA A 21 -0.91 -11.31 -1.59
N GLY A 22 -0.47 -10.15 -2.06
CA GLY A 22 0.94 -9.81 -2.26
C GLY A 22 1.73 -9.86 -0.96
N ASP A 23 1.23 -9.22 0.10
CA ASP A 23 1.84 -9.19 1.43
C ASP A 23 1.91 -10.57 2.07
N PHE A 24 0.82 -11.36 1.98
CA PHE A 24 0.82 -12.74 2.44
C PHE A 24 1.90 -13.58 1.74
N SER A 25 1.96 -13.49 0.40
CA SER A 25 2.95 -14.19 -0.41
C SER A 25 4.38 -13.70 -0.13
N GLY A 26 4.55 -12.40 0.11
CA GLY A 26 5.81 -11.76 0.47
C GLY A 26 6.30 -12.20 1.84
N GLY A 27 5.40 -12.30 2.83
CA GLY A 27 5.68 -12.86 4.15
C GLY A 27 6.18 -14.30 4.08
N LEU A 28 5.61 -15.13 3.21
CA LEU A 28 6.10 -16.49 2.97
C LEU A 28 7.46 -16.51 2.25
N ALA A 29 7.66 -15.65 1.24
CA ALA A 29 8.91 -15.57 0.48
C ALA A 29 10.10 -15.11 1.34
N THR A 30 9.87 -14.11 2.20
CA THR A 30 10.90 -13.52 3.09
C THR A 30 11.38 -14.47 4.19
N ARG A 31 10.65 -15.56 4.49
CA ARG A 31 11.13 -16.64 5.37
C ARG A 31 12.29 -17.44 4.76
N ARG A 32 12.44 -17.42 3.43
CA ARG A 32 13.44 -18.22 2.69
C ARG A 32 14.42 -17.39 1.87
N ILE A 33 14.06 -16.14 1.57
CA ILE A 33 14.81 -15.24 0.68
C ILE A 33 15.04 -13.91 1.40
N ASN A 34 16.19 -13.28 1.16
CA ASN A 34 16.47 -11.93 1.69
C ASN A 34 15.39 -10.92 1.25
N VAL A 35 14.88 -10.12 2.18
CA VAL A 35 13.82 -9.11 1.96
C VAL A 35 14.15 -8.17 0.80
N LEU A 36 15.40 -7.71 0.67
CA LEU A 36 15.81 -6.81 -0.39
C LEU A 36 15.67 -7.44 -1.78
N LEU A 37 15.93 -8.75 -1.89
CA LEU A 37 15.74 -9.49 -3.14
C LEU A 37 14.27 -9.66 -3.48
N VAL A 38 13.44 -9.94 -2.47
CA VAL A 38 12.00 -10.04 -2.66
C VAL A 38 11.45 -8.73 -3.21
N VAL A 39 11.85 -7.60 -2.63
CA VAL A 39 11.44 -6.25 -3.07
C VAL A 39 11.99 -5.90 -4.46
N LEU A 40 13.25 -6.22 -4.75
CA LEU A 40 13.85 -5.89 -6.05
C LEU A 40 13.20 -6.69 -7.19
N TRP A 41 13.04 -8.01 -7.00
CA TRP A 41 12.38 -8.86 -7.98
C TRP A 41 10.91 -8.53 -8.13
N SER A 42 10.18 -8.24 -7.04
CA SER A 42 8.77 -7.85 -7.14
C SER A 42 8.61 -6.56 -7.93
N GLN A 43 9.50 -5.57 -7.73
CA GLN A 43 9.47 -4.33 -8.50
C GLN A 43 9.80 -4.55 -9.98
N LEU A 44 10.77 -5.39 -10.32
CA LEU A 44 11.11 -5.70 -11.72
C LEU A 44 9.97 -6.45 -12.43
N ILE A 45 9.40 -7.46 -11.77
CA ILE A 45 8.29 -8.24 -12.30
C ILE A 45 7.06 -7.36 -12.44
N GLY A 46 6.77 -6.53 -11.43
CA GLY A 46 5.66 -5.58 -11.47
C GLY A 46 5.81 -4.54 -12.56
N ALA A 47 7.02 -3.98 -12.76
CA ALA A 47 7.32 -3.08 -13.87
C ALA A 47 7.10 -3.76 -15.22
N GLY A 48 7.58 -4.99 -15.39
CA GLY A 48 7.37 -5.78 -16.61
C GLY A 48 5.90 -6.04 -16.88
N ALA A 49 5.12 -6.41 -15.85
CA ALA A 49 3.68 -6.64 -15.96
C ALA A 49 2.92 -5.36 -16.36
N LEU A 50 3.28 -4.21 -15.77
CA LEU A 50 2.67 -2.92 -16.10
C LEU A 50 3.02 -2.47 -17.53
N ILE A 51 4.26 -2.66 -17.98
CA ILE A 51 4.66 -2.39 -19.37
C ILE A 51 3.86 -3.29 -20.32
N ALA A 52 3.77 -4.59 -20.02
CA ALA A 52 3.01 -5.54 -20.84
C ALA A 52 1.53 -5.11 -20.94
N LEU A 53 0.90 -4.72 -19.82
CA LEU A 53 -0.48 -4.21 -19.83
C LEU A 53 -0.61 -2.92 -20.64
N ALA A 54 0.30 -1.96 -20.49
CA ALA A 54 0.29 -0.72 -21.26
C ALA A 54 0.33 -0.99 -22.77
N LEU A 55 1.18 -1.94 -23.21
CA LEU A 55 1.33 -2.32 -24.61
C LEU A 55 0.11 -3.11 -25.13
N VAL A 56 -0.37 -4.10 -24.38
CA VAL A 56 -1.51 -4.94 -24.77
C VAL A 56 -2.79 -4.12 -24.88
N LEU A 57 -3.02 -3.22 -23.91
CA LEU A 57 -4.18 -2.32 -23.90
C LEU A 57 -3.99 -1.10 -24.80
N ARG A 58 -2.83 -0.98 -25.47
CA ARG A 58 -2.46 0.11 -26.37
C ARG A 58 -2.68 1.49 -25.71
N GLU A 59 -2.32 1.60 -24.43
CA GLU A 59 -2.43 2.85 -23.70
C GLU A 59 -1.44 3.86 -24.29
N ALA A 60 -1.92 5.02 -24.70
CA ALA A 60 -1.08 6.09 -25.22
C ALA A 60 -0.12 6.58 -24.12
N VAL A 61 1.12 6.87 -24.50
CA VAL A 61 2.09 7.48 -23.58
C VAL A 61 1.55 8.87 -23.18
N PRO A 62 1.29 9.11 -21.88
CA PRO A 62 0.72 10.37 -21.43
C PRO A 62 1.75 11.51 -21.52
N GLN A 63 1.28 12.73 -21.27
CA GLN A 63 2.17 13.88 -21.15
C GLN A 63 3.19 13.72 -20.01
N LEU A 64 4.27 14.50 -20.05
CA LEU A 64 5.35 14.45 -19.06
C LEU A 64 4.85 14.66 -17.63
N ARG A 65 3.83 15.50 -17.42
CA ARG A 65 3.35 15.86 -16.09
C ARG A 65 2.76 14.66 -15.30
N PRO A 66 1.82 13.86 -15.86
CA PRO A 66 1.42 12.58 -15.27
C PRO A 66 2.59 11.64 -14.97
N MET A 67 3.59 11.55 -15.86
CA MET A 67 4.77 10.71 -15.64
C MET A 67 5.64 11.20 -14.47
N LEU A 68 5.78 12.53 -14.30
CA LEU A 68 6.48 13.12 -13.17
C LEU A 68 5.75 12.85 -11.84
N TYR A 69 4.42 12.94 -11.82
CA TYR A 69 3.64 12.54 -10.64
C TYR A 69 3.85 11.05 -10.32
N GLY A 70 3.83 10.18 -11.34
CA GLY A 70 4.17 8.76 -11.16
C GLY A 70 5.56 8.56 -10.57
N ALA A 71 6.59 9.19 -11.13
CA ALA A 71 7.95 9.12 -10.62
C ALA A 71 8.07 9.63 -9.17
N MET A 72 7.44 10.76 -8.84
CA MET A 72 7.40 11.28 -7.47
C MET A 72 6.69 10.33 -6.52
N ALA A 73 5.58 9.70 -6.94
CA ALA A 73 4.93 8.64 -6.18
C ALA A 73 5.94 7.53 -5.86
N GLY A 74 6.62 6.99 -6.88
CA GLY A 74 7.64 5.95 -6.70
C GLY A 74 8.74 6.32 -5.70
N LEU A 75 9.22 7.57 -5.73
CA LEU A 75 10.24 8.06 -4.80
C LEU A 75 9.71 8.14 -3.36
N VAL A 76 8.58 8.81 -3.13
CA VAL A 76 8.04 8.94 -1.76
C VAL A 76 7.57 7.59 -1.21
N GLY A 77 7.07 6.71 -2.07
CA GLY A 77 6.66 5.35 -1.72
C GLY A 77 7.84 4.49 -1.27
N VAL A 78 8.96 4.49 -2.01
CA VAL A 78 10.14 3.71 -1.61
C VAL A 78 10.83 4.28 -0.37
N LEU A 79 10.86 5.61 -0.20
CA LEU A 79 11.37 6.27 1.01
C LEU A 79 10.47 5.97 2.22
N GLY A 80 9.15 6.00 2.03
CA GLY A 80 8.16 5.63 3.04
C GLY A 80 8.31 4.16 3.47
N LEU A 81 8.48 3.26 2.51
CA LEU A 81 8.74 1.84 2.77
C LEU A 81 10.06 1.63 3.52
N ALA A 82 11.13 2.34 3.15
CA ALA A 82 12.40 2.28 3.85
C ALA A 82 12.29 2.80 5.30
N ALA A 83 11.53 3.88 5.52
CA ALA A 83 11.23 4.39 6.85
C ALA A 83 10.41 3.39 7.68
N LEU A 84 9.41 2.74 7.07
CA LEU A 84 8.60 1.71 7.70
C LEU A 84 9.48 0.54 8.15
N TYR A 85 10.28 -0.02 7.25
CA TYR A 85 11.14 -1.17 7.56
C TYR A 85 12.17 -0.83 8.61
N ARG A 86 12.74 0.38 8.58
CA ARG A 86 13.64 0.83 9.63
C ARG A 86 12.93 0.94 10.97
N GLY A 87 11.72 1.52 11.00
CA GLY A 87 10.89 1.60 12.20
C GLY A 87 10.51 0.23 12.75
N LEU A 88 10.16 -0.74 11.90
CA LEU A 88 9.86 -2.11 12.31
C LEU A 88 11.10 -2.87 12.82
N ALA A 89 12.29 -2.54 12.32
CA ALA A 89 13.53 -3.18 12.75
C ALA A 89 14.01 -2.70 14.12
N ILE A 90 13.77 -1.42 14.47
CA ILE A 90 14.25 -0.82 15.73
C ILE A 90 13.14 -0.62 16.76
N GLY A 91 11.88 -0.72 16.34
CA GLY A 91 10.72 -0.35 17.11
C GLY A 91 9.65 -1.44 17.15
N ARG A 92 8.64 -1.20 17.98
CA ARG A 92 7.53 -2.14 18.17
C ARG A 92 6.62 -2.16 16.95
N MET A 93 6.43 -3.35 16.36
CA MET A 93 5.50 -3.56 15.23
C MET A 93 4.08 -3.07 15.55
N GLY A 94 3.58 -3.32 16.76
CA GLY A 94 2.26 -2.89 17.20
C GLY A 94 2.08 -1.38 17.39
N ILE A 95 3.12 -0.57 17.16
CA ILE A 95 3.07 0.90 17.19
C ILE A 95 3.39 1.44 15.81
N VAL A 96 4.51 1.01 15.22
CA VAL A 96 5.01 1.55 13.95
C VAL A 96 4.07 1.25 12.78
N ALA A 97 3.54 0.03 12.68
CA ALA A 97 2.64 -0.35 11.58
C ALA A 97 1.28 0.38 11.67
N PRO A 98 0.57 0.40 12.82
CA PRO A 98 -0.68 1.17 12.95
C PRO A 98 -0.52 2.66 12.70
N LEU A 99 0.53 3.26 13.27
CA LEU A 99 0.72 4.71 13.21
C LEU A 99 1.08 5.16 11.78
N SER A 100 1.87 4.37 11.05
CA SER A 100 2.15 4.64 9.64
C SER A 100 0.91 4.48 8.77
N ALA A 101 0.10 3.43 8.97
CA ALA A 101 -1.14 3.23 8.23
C ALA A 101 -2.16 4.36 8.50
N LEU A 102 -2.31 4.78 9.76
CA LEU A 102 -3.13 5.94 10.13
C LEU A 102 -2.68 7.19 9.36
N MET A 103 -1.39 7.51 9.40
CA MET A 103 -0.89 8.73 8.78
C MET A 103 -0.94 8.65 7.24
N ALA A 104 -0.84 7.46 6.66
CA ALA A 104 -1.05 7.20 5.23
C ALA A 104 -2.50 7.45 4.79
N ALA A 105 -3.48 7.21 5.66
CA ALA A 105 -4.90 7.48 5.38
C ALA A 105 -5.27 8.96 5.60
N VAL A 106 -4.69 9.61 6.61
CA VAL A 106 -4.98 11.02 6.95
C VAL A 106 -4.65 11.96 5.78
N ILE A 107 -3.54 11.72 5.06
CA ILE A 107 -3.11 12.61 3.97
C ILE A 107 -4.11 12.64 2.80
N PRO A 108 -4.54 11.50 2.22
CA PRO A 108 -5.62 11.44 1.23
C PRO A 108 -6.90 12.11 1.69
N VAL A 109 -7.29 11.92 2.97
CA VAL A 109 -8.51 12.54 3.53
C VAL A 109 -8.38 14.06 3.59
N LEU A 110 -7.26 14.58 4.07
CA LEU A 110 -7.02 16.02 4.09
C LEU A 110 -6.97 16.60 2.66
N PHE A 111 -6.26 15.92 1.76
CA PHE A 111 -6.13 16.35 0.38
C PHE A 111 -7.49 16.34 -0.35
N GLY A 112 -8.27 15.27 -0.18
CA GLY A 112 -9.64 15.14 -0.70
C GLY A 112 -10.55 16.21 -0.10
N ALA A 113 -10.44 16.49 1.20
CA ALA A 113 -11.21 17.56 1.84
C ALA A 113 -10.95 18.94 1.23
N PHE A 114 -9.69 19.26 0.90
CA PHE A 114 -9.33 20.51 0.23
C PHE A 114 -9.82 20.59 -1.22
N GLN A 115 -9.93 19.46 -1.91
CA GLN A 115 -10.18 19.43 -3.35
C GLN A 115 -11.65 19.19 -3.71
N GLU A 116 -12.35 18.39 -2.91
CA GLU A 116 -13.70 17.89 -3.17
C GLU A 116 -14.70 18.30 -2.07
N GLY A 117 -14.22 18.92 -0.98
CA GLY A 117 -15.02 19.28 0.19
C GLY A 117 -14.95 18.24 1.30
N LEU A 118 -15.42 18.62 2.50
CA LEU A 118 -15.32 17.76 3.69
C LEU A 118 -16.11 16.45 3.50
N PRO A 119 -15.54 15.30 3.91
CA PRO A 119 -16.28 14.03 3.99
C PRO A 119 -17.49 14.15 4.91
N THR A 120 -18.49 13.29 4.70
CA THR A 120 -19.68 13.26 5.54
C THR A 120 -19.33 12.85 6.98
N ALA A 121 -20.20 13.17 7.94
CA ALA A 121 -20.01 12.74 9.33
C ALA A 121 -19.91 11.21 9.47
N ILE A 122 -20.60 10.46 8.61
CA ILE A 122 -20.57 9.00 8.57
C ILE A 122 -19.20 8.52 8.07
N GLN A 123 -18.66 9.13 7.01
CA GLN A 123 -17.33 8.83 6.48
C GLN A 123 -16.23 9.13 7.50
N LEU A 124 -16.30 10.27 8.20
CA LEU A 124 -15.37 10.61 9.27
C LEU A 124 -15.40 9.60 10.43
N ALA A 125 -16.60 9.17 10.83
CA ALA A 125 -16.75 8.13 11.85
C ALA A 125 -16.24 6.77 11.36
N GLY A 126 -16.42 6.45 10.08
CA GLY A 126 -15.84 5.28 9.44
C GLY A 126 -14.31 5.31 9.42
N PHE A 127 -13.69 6.46 9.12
CA PHE A 127 -12.24 6.63 9.21
C PHE A 127 -11.73 6.43 10.64
N ALA A 128 -12.39 7.03 11.64
CA ALA A 128 -12.04 6.81 13.04
C ALA A 128 -12.13 5.32 13.42
N MET A 129 -13.16 4.62 12.95
CA MET A 129 -13.33 3.19 13.18
C MET A 129 -12.26 2.34 12.49
N ALA A 130 -11.86 2.68 11.26
CA ALA A 130 -10.78 1.99 10.54
C ALA A 130 -9.45 2.07 11.31
N VAL A 131 -9.17 3.21 11.94
CA VAL A 131 -7.98 3.41 12.77
C VAL A 131 -8.00 2.50 13.99
N VAL A 132 -9.14 2.40 14.69
CA VAL A 132 -9.31 1.49 15.82
C VAL A 132 -9.19 0.03 15.39
N ALA A 133 -9.71 -0.31 14.20
CA ALA A 133 -9.58 -1.64 13.61
C ALA A 133 -8.11 -2.01 13.35
N ILE A 134 -7.35 -1.12 12.71
CA ILE A 134 -5.92 -1.32 12.43
C ILE A 134 -5.12 -1.46 13.73
N TRP A 135 -5.43 -0.63 14.74
CA TRP A 135 -4.79 -0.70 16.05
C TRP A 135 -5.05 -2.05 16.73
N THR A 136 -6.30 -2.49 16.77
CA THR A 136 -6.69 -3.76 17.40
C THR A 136 -6.11 -4.97 16.67
N LEU A 137 -6.01 -4.93 15.33
CA LEU A 137 -5.37 -5.99 14.53
C LEU A 137 -3.86 -6.10 14.76
N SER A 138 -3.20 -4.96 15.00
CA SER A 138 -1.73 -4.89 15.09
C SER A 138 -1.20 -4.97 16.51
N TYR A 139 -2.06 -4.85 17.53
CA TYR A 139 -1.63 -4.85 18.92
C TYR A 139 -1.29 -6.27 19.41
N SER A 140 0.01 -6.53 19.58
CA SER A 140 0.54 -7.81 20.09
C SER A 140 0.92 -7.80 21.59
N GLY A 141 0.33 -6.91 22.41
CA GLY A 141 0.45 -7.00 23.89
C GLY A 141 1.77 -6.53 24.50
N GLY A 142 2.51 -5.64 23.84
CA GLY A 142 3.78 -5.12 24.38
C GLY A 142 3.59 -4.00 25.41
N ASP A 143 3.91 -4.26 26.67
CA ASP A 143 3.94 -3.24 27.73
C ASP A 143 5.13 -2.28 27.55
N GLY A 144 4.87 -0.98 27.59
CA GLY A 144 5.89 0.09 27.61
C GLY A 144 5.53 1.30 26.76
N LYS A 145 6.03 2.48 27.17
CA LYS A 145 5.79 3.75 26.46
C LYS A 145 6.52 3.74 25.11
N PRO A 146 5.90 4.26 24.04
CA PRO A 146 6.54 4.34 22.73
C PRO A 146 7.77 5.25 22.77
N GLN A 147 8.82 4.87 22.05
CA GLN A 147 10.04 5.67 21.93
C GLN A 147 9.90 6.70 20.81
N ALA A 148 10.56 7.85 20.93
CA ALA A 148 10.49 8.93 19.94
C ALA A 148 10.90 8.47 18.52
N GLN A 149 11.86 7.55 18.40
CA GLN A 149 12.28 7.00 17.11
C GLN A 149 11.20 6.14 16.42
N GLU A 150 10.32 5.49 17.20
CA GLU A 150 9.19 4.72 16.65
C GLU A 150 8.19 5.67 15.98
N TRP A 151 7.93 6.81 16.63
CA TRP A 151 7.05 7.86 16.10
C TRP A 151 7.61 8.48 14.83
N THR A 152 8.88 8.86 14.80
CA THR A 152 9.46 9.53 13.64
C THR A 152 9.46 8.64 12.41
N HIS A 153 9.80 7.36 12.54
CA HIS A 153 9.78 6.42 11.42
C HIS A 153 8.36 6.09 10.97
N ALA A 154 7.42 5.91 11.90
CA ALA A 154 6.02 5.66 11.56
C ALA A 154 5.39 6.85 10.84
N LEU A 155 5.62 8.07 11.34
CA LEU A 155 5.14 9.30 10.71
C LEU A 155 5.77 9.50 9.33
N ALA A 156 7.09 9.34 9.20
CA ALA A 156 7.77 9.45 7.91
C ALA A 156 7.26 8.40 6.90
N ALA A 157 7.02 7.17 7.34
CA ALA A 157 6.45 6.12 6.52
C ALA A 157 5.03 6.46 6.05
N GLY A 158 4.16 6.84 6.97
CA GLY A 158 2.79 7.20 6.65
C GLY A 158 2.69 8.45 5.78
N VAL A 159 3.56 9.44 5.99
CA VAL A 159 3.67 10.60 5.08
C VAL A 159 4.07 10.16 3.68
N GLY A 160 5.07 9.27 3.56
CA GLY A 160 5.49 8.71 2.27
C GLY A 160 4.36 7.97 1.54
N PHE A 161 3.63 7.10 2.23
CA PHE A 161 2.50 6.36 1.64
C PHE A 161 1.29 7.25 1.34
N GLY A 162 0.97 8.21 2.19
CA GLY A 162 -0.11 9.16 1.93
C GLY A 162 0.18 10.05 0.71
N LEU A 163 1.41 10.56 0.59
CA LEU A 163 1.85 11.29 -0.60
C LEU A 163 1.90 10.39 -1.84
N PHE A 164 2.25 9.11 -1.69
CA PHE A 164 2.19 8.13 -2.77
C PHE A 164 0.76 8.07 -3.34
N PHE A 165 -0.26 7.92 -2.49
CA PHE A 165 -1.65 7.88 -2.94
C PHE A 165 -2.08 9.16 -3.68
N VAL A 166 -1.73 10.33 -3.14
CA VAL A 166 -2.03 11.63 -3.77
C VAL A 166 -1.34 11.78 -5.12
N PHE A 167 -0.09 11.36 -5.24
CA PHE A 167 0.62 11.45 -6.51
C PHE A 167 0.11 10.44 -7.54
N ILE A 168 -0.28 9.23 -7.13
CA ILE A 168 -0.91 8.27 -8.04
C ILE A 168 -2.25 8.79 -8.55
N ASP A 169 -3.07 9.42 -7.70
CA ASP A 169 -4.29 10.10 -8.14
C ASP A 169 -4.02 11.10 -9.27
N LYS A 170 -3.05 12.01 -9.06
CA LYS A 170 -2.68 13.01 -10.07
C LYS A 170 -2.06 12.41 -11.32
N ALA A 171 -1.28 11.35 -11.16
CA ALA A 171 -0.66 10.61 -12.24
C ALA A 171 -1.69 9.90 -13.13
N SER A 172 -2.78 9.41 -12.54
CA SER A 172 -3.76 8.54 -13.20
C SER A 172 -4.83 9.29 -14.02
N SER A 173 -4.69 10.61 -14.16
CA SER A 173 -5.67 11.47 -14.84
C SER A 173 -5.83 11.16 -16.34
N GLN A 174 -4.74 10.84 -17.04
CA GLN A 174 -4.74 10.57 -18.48
C GLN A 174 -4.50 9.09 -18.83
N ALA A 175 -3.62 8.44 -18.08
CA ALA A 175 -3.17 7.06 -18.29
C ALA A 175 -2.89 6.42 -16.92
N VAL A 176 -3.03 5.11 -16.81
CA VAL A 176 -2.85 4.35 -15.57
C VAL A 176 -1.51 3.63 -15.55
N PHE A 177 -1.17 2.90 -16.62
CA PHE A 177 -0.04 1.98 -16.60
C PHE A 177 1.28 2.70 -16.81
N TRP A 178 1.38 3.64 -17.76
CA TRP A 178 2.63 4.38 -18.01
C TRP A 178 3.13 5.19 -16.79
N PRO A 179 2.27 5.93 -16.05
CA PRO A 179 2.73 6.60 -14.84
C PRO A 179 3.13 5.63 -13.72
N LEU A 180 2.47 4.47 -13.62
CA LEU A 180 2.90 3.42 -12.70
C LEU A 180 4.25 2.80 -13.09
N VAL A 181 4.53 2.67 -14.38
CA VAL A 181 5.87 2.30 -14.87
C VAL A 181 6.89 3.35 -14.45
N ALA A 182 6.58 4.65 -14.60
CA ALA A 182 7.44 5.74 -14.12
C ALA A 182 7.66 5.70 -12.59
N ALA A 183 6.64 5.32 -11.83
CA ALA A 183 6.78 5.09 -10.38
C ALA A 183 7.77 3.96 -10.10
N ARG A 184 7.62 2.81 -10.77
CA ARG A 184 8.52 1.67 -10.59
C ARG A 184 9.95 1.98 -11.00
N THR A 185 10.17 2.64 -12.13
CA THR A 185 11.53 3.01 -12.55
C THR A 185 12.19 3.92 -11.52
N ALA A 186 11.47 4.95 -11.02
CA ALA A 186 11.99 5.83 -9.98
C ALA A 186 12.29 5.10 -8.67
N SER A 187 11.40 4.20 -8.23
CA SER A 187 11.62 3.37 -7.03
C SER A 187 12.84 2.45 -7.17
N ILE A 188 12.97 1.75 -8.30
CA ILE A 188 14.11 0.86 -8.59
C ILE A 188 15.40 1.66 -8.61
N THR A 189 15.45 2.78 -9.34
CA THR A 189 16.64 3.64 -9.41
C THR A 189 17.03 4.15 -8.03
N CYS A 190 16.07 4.66 -7.25
CA CYS A 190 16.33 5.13 -5.89
C CYS A 190 16.87 4.01 -4.99
N MET A 191 16.26 2.82 -5.04
CA MET A 191 16.71 1.67 -4.25
C MET A 191 18.12 1.22 -4.65
N LEU A 192 18.41 1.16 -5.96
CA LEU A 192 19.74 0.85 -6.47
C LEU A 192 20.77 1.89 -5.99
N CYS A 193 20.47 3.19 -6.09
CA CYS A 193 21.33 4.24 -5.57
C CYS A 193 21.60 4.06 -4.07
N LEU A 194 20.57 3.78 -3.26
CA LEU A 194 20.72 3.55 -1.82
C LEU A 194 21.58 2.32 -1.49
N VAL A 195 21.47 1.25 -2.28
CA VAL A 195 22.29 0.03 -2.13
C VAL A 195 23.74 0.32 -2.51
N LEU A 196 23.98 0.94 -3.66
CA LEU A 196 25.32 1.29 -4.15
C LEU A 196 26.06 2.20 -3.16
N LEU A 197 25.38 3.22 -2.62
CA LEU A 197 25.96 4.16 -1.65
C LEU A 197 26.28 3.51 -0.29
N ARG A 198 25.61 2.42 0.08
CA ARG A 198 25.84 1.73 1.36
C ARG A 198 26.88 0.62 1.29
N GLY A 199 27.35 0.25 0.10
CA GLY A 199 28.48 -0.68 -0.09
C GLY A 199 28.23 -2.14 0.33
N ASN A 200 27.04 -2.50 0.78
CA ASN A 200 26.71 -3.85 1.24
C ASN A 200 26.15 -4.70 0.09
N TYR A 201 27.06 -5.32 -0.66
CA TYR A 201 26.75 -6.16 -1.81
C TYR A 201 26.68 -7.63 -1.40
N ALA A 202 25.51 -8.09 -0.96
CA ALA A 202 25.24 -9.53 -0.93
C ALA A 202 24.62 -9.92 -2.28
N ALA A 203 25.35 -10.69 -3.08
CA ALA A 203 24.80 -11.24 -4.32
C ALA A 203 23.59 -12.13 -4.02
N PRO A 204 22.50 -12.05 -4.79
CA PRO A 204 21.33 -12.89 -4.57
C PRO A 204 21.68 -14.38 -4.63
N ALA A 205 21.28 -15.15 -3.62
CA ALA A 205 21.15 -16.60 -3.78
C ALA A 205 20.06 -16.92 -4.83
N LYS A 206 20.16 -18.07 -5.51
CA LYS A 206 19.24 -18.47 -6.60
C LYS A 206 17.77 -18.29 -6.17
N PRO A 207 16.98 -17.46 -6.88
CA PRO A 207 15.60 -17.17 -6.46
C PRO A 207 14.67 -18.36 -6.73
N HIS A 208 13.80 -18.66 -5.76
CA HIS A 208 12.57 -19.42 -6.04
C HIS A 208 11.58 -18.49 -6.75
N LEU A 209 11.65 -18.48 -8.09
CA LEU A 209 10.97 -17.53 -8.98
C LEU A 209 9.45 -17.44 -8.79
N THR A 210 8.77 -18.54 -8.47
CA THR A 210 7.30 -18.58 -8.43
C THR A 210 6.69 -17.66 -7.36
N HIS A 211 7.24 -17.65 -6.15
CA HIS A 211 6.72 -16.80 -5.08
C HIS A 211 7.02 -15.32 -5.36
N LEU A 212 8.19 -15.03 -5.94
CA LEU A 212 8.57 -13.67 -6.33
C LEU A 212 7.67 -13.13 -7.46
N MET A 213 7.29 -13.99 -8.40
CA MET A 213 6.34 -13.65 -9.46
C MET A 213 4.98 -13.28 -8.90
N LEU A 214 4.44 -14.08 -7.97
CA LEU A 214 3.16 -13.76 -7.32
C LEU A 214 3.20 -12.42 -6.61
N VAL A 215 4.25 -12.16 -5.81
CA VAL A 215 4.40 -10.88 -5.08
C VAL A 215 4.42 -9.70 -6.06
N GLY A 216 5.24 -9.77 -7.12
CA GLY A 216 5.34 -8.69 -8.10
C GLY A 216 4.05 -8.45 -8.89
N ILE A 217 3.35 -9.52 -9.29
CA ILE A 217 2.08 -9.43 -10.02
C ILE A 217 0.98 -8.84 -9.13
N PHE A 218 0.84 -9.35 -7.90
CA PHE A 218 -0.17 -8.85 -6.96
C PHE A 218 0.08 -7.40 -6.54
N ASP A 219 1.35 -7.02 -6.32
CA ASP A 219 1.72 -5.64 -6.06
C ASP A 219 1.39 -4.72 -7.25
N ALA A 220 1.75 -5.10 -8.47
CA ALA A 220 1.40 -4.34 -9.67
C ALA A 220 -0.12 -4.23 -9.88
N ALA A 221 -0.85 -5.33 -9.69
CA ALA A 221 -2.30 -5.35 -9.80
C ALA A 221 -2.94 -4.43 -8.75
N GLY A 222 -2.48 -4.46 -7.50
CA GLY A 222 -3.01 -3.59 -6.44
C GLY A 222 -2.81 -2.11 -6.75
N ASN A 223 -1.66 -1.74 -7.31
CA ASN A 223 -1.38 -0.37 -7.73
C ASN A 223 -2.23 0.06 -8.94
N ALA A 224 -2.41 -0.83 -9.92
CA ALA A 224 -3.28 -0.57 -11.07
C ALA A 224 -4.75 -0.40 -10.65
N PHE A 225 -5.26 -1.27 -9.77
CA PHE A 225 -6.61 -1.15 -9.23
C PHE A 225 -6.78 0.10 -8.38
N PHE A 226 -5.80 0.46 -7.56
CA PHE A 226 -5.84 1.71 -6.79
C PHE A 226 -5.92 2.94 -7.71
N ALA A 227 -5.08 2.99 -8.75
CA ALA A 227 -5.10 4.06 -9.74
C ALA A 227 -6.44 4.15 -10.48
N LEU A 228 -7.06 3.01 -10.80
CA LEU A 228 -8.41 2.97 -11.38
C LEU A 228 -9.48 3.44 -10.38
N ALA A 229 -9.35 3.09 -9.10
CA ALA A 229 -10.26 3.51 -8.05
C ALA A 229 -10.21 5.04 -7.86
N SER A 230 -9.00 5.60 -7.69
CA SER A 230 -8.82 7.05 -7.51
C SER A 230 -9.24 7.86 -8.73
N ARG A 231 -9.16 7.27 -9.94
CA ARG A 231 -9.64 7.91 -11.16
C ARG A 231 -11.17 7.91 -11.28
N THR A 232 -11.84 6.88 -10.74
CA THR A 232 -13.29 6.69 -10.93
C THR A 232 -14.13 7.22 -9.76
N GLY A 233 -13.54 7.44 -8.60
CA GLY A 233 -14.20 8.03 -7.44
C GLY A 233 -13.26 8.86 -6.59
N ARG A 234 -13.72 9.22 -5.39
CA ARG A 234 -13.00 10.11 -4.49
C ARG A 234 -11.72 9.44 -3.95
N LEU A 235 -10.64 10.22 -3.84
CA LEU A 235 -9.33 9.72 -3.40
C LEU A 235 -9.37 9.20 -1.96
N ASP A 236 -10.09 9.89 -1.08
CA ASP A 236 -10.25 9.52 0.34
C ASP A 236 -10.92 8.15 0.49
N ILE A 237 -12.00 7.91 -0.24
CA ILE A 237 -12.69 6.60 -0.27
C ILE A 237 -11.75 5.52 -0.80
N SER A 238 -11.14 5.75 -1.97
CA SER A 238 -10.26 4.79 -2.64
C SER A 238 -9.06 4.39 -1.77
N ALA A 239 -8.44 5.36 -1.08
CA ALA A 239 -7.29 5.13 -0.21
C ALA A 239 -7.66 4.28 1.01
N VAL A 240 -8.82 4.52 1.62
CA VAL A 240 -9.22 3.74 2.78
C VAL A 240 -9.67 2.33 2.40
N LEU A 241 -10.38 2.17 1.29
CA LEU A 241 -10.70 0.84 0.76
C LEU A 241 -9.43 0.03 0.50
N ALA A 242 -8.45 0.62 -0.19
CA ALA A 242 -7.20 -0.06 -0.48
C ALA A 242 -6.39 -0.38 0.79
N SER A 243 -6.46 0.47 1.82
CA SER A 243 -5.78 0.29 3.13
C SER A 243 -6.28 -0.90 3.95
N LEU A 244 -7.31 -1.62 3.49
CA LEU A 244 -7.83 -2.84 4.13
C LEU A 244 -7.07 -4.10 3.73
N TYR A 245 -6.03 -3.96 2.90
CA TYR A 245 -5.13 -5.05 2.56
C TYR A 245 -4.65 -5.87 3.77
N PRO A 246 -4.39 -5.33 5.00
CA PRO A 246 -3.99 -6.15 6.13
C PRO A 246 -5.07 -7.15 6.56
N ALA A 247 -6.35 -6.80 6.44
CA ALA A 247 -7.45 -7.70 6.75
C ALA A 247 -7.46 -8.90 5.78
N VAL A 248 -7.18 -8.67 4.49
CA VAL A 248 -7.02 -9.73 3.49
C VAL A 248 -5.81 -10.61 3.82
N THR A 249 -4.68 -10.01 4.19
CA THR A 249 -3.47 -10.76 4.60
C THR A 249 -3.76 -11.68 5.79
N VAL A 250 -4.43 -11.17 6.82
CA VAL A 250 -4.82 -11.94 8.02
C VAL A 250 -5.81 -13.04 7.67
N LEU A 251 -6.80 -12.75 6.82
CA LEU A 251 -7.78 -13.74 6.35
C LEU A 251 -7.10 -14.88 5.59
N LEU A 252 -6.23 -14.56 4.62
CA LEU A 252 -5.47 -15.56 3.86
C LEU A 252 -4.57 -16.40 4.77
N ALA A 253 -3.90 -15.78 5.74
CA ALA A 253 -3.11 -16.51 6.75
C ALA A 253 -3.99 -17.46 7.57
N SER A 254 -5.14 -17.01 8.07
CA SER A 254 -6.04 -17.85 8.85
C SER A 254 -6.61 -19.04 8.06
N VAL A 255 -6.95 -18.84 6.78
CA VAL A 255 -7.56 -19.87 5.93
C VAL A 255 -6.52 -20.86 5.42
N LEU A 256 -5.39 -20.36 4.89
CA LEU A 256 -4.39 -21.19 4.23
C LEU A 256 -3.39 -21.82 5.20
N LEU A 257 -2.95 -21.08 6.22
CA LEU A 257 -2.02 -21.60 7.23
C LEU A 257 -2.74 -22.23 8.42
N ARG A 258 -4.09 -22.15 8.47
CA ARG A 258 -4.91 -22.61 9.60
C ARG A 258 -4.48 -21.98 10.94
N GLU A 259 -3.92 -20.78 10.89
CA GLU A 259 -3.54 -20.03 12.08
C GLU A 259 -4.80 -19.61 12.83
N ARG A 260 -4.86 -19.98 14.12
CA ARG A 260 -5.99 -19.61 14.98
C ARG A 260 -5.86 -18.14 15.34
N LEU A 261 -6.73 -17.32 14.76
CA LEU A 261 -6.83 -15.91 15.12
C LEU A 261 -7.21 -15.76 16.59
N LEU A 262 -6.53 -14.84 17.28
CA LEU A 262 -6.90 -14.47 18.63
C LEU A 262 -8.31 -13.83 18.61
N PRO A 263 -9.16 -14.05 19.64
CA PRO A 263 -10.50 -13.43 19.70
C PRO A 263 -10.47 -11.90 19.54
N ARG A 264 -9.38 -11.24 19.94
CA ARG A 264 -9.15 -9.80 19.75
C ARG A 264 -8.94 -9.41 18.29
N GLN A 265 -8.29 -10.25 17.47
CA GLN A 265 -8.10 -9.97 16.05
C GLN A 265 -9.42 -10.03 15.28
N TRP A 266 -10.35 -10.91 15.69
CA TRP A 266 -11.71 -10.94 15.14
C TRP A 266 -12.48 -9.64 15.39
N ALA A 267 -12.34 -9.04 16.58
CA ALA A 267 -12.92 -7.73 16.85
C ALA A 267 -12.37 -6.65 15.90
N GLY A 268 -11.06 -6.68 15.61
CA GLY A 268 -10.44 -5.80 14.63
C GLY A 268 -10.95 -6.02 13.20
N VAL A 269 -11.15 -7.28 12.78
CA VAL A 269 -11.76 -7.59 11.47
C VAL A 269 -13.17 -7.04 11.38
N VAL A 270 -14.01 -7.26 12.40
CA VAL A 270 -15.39 -6.75 12.43
C VAL A 270 -15.41 -5.22 12.39
N LEU A 271 -14.54 -4.55 13.15
CA LEU A 271 -14.40 -3.09 13.12
C LEU A 271 -13.96 -2.59 11.74
N ALA A 272 -13.06 -3.30 11.05
CA ALA A 272 -12.63 -2.94 9.70
C ALA A 272 -13.80 -3.04 8.69
N VAL A 273 -14.63 -4.08 8.80
CA VAL A 273 -15.82 -4.26 7.96
C VAL A 273 -16.90 -3.21 8.27
N ALA A 274 -17.09 -2.84 9.54
CA ALA A 274 -18.03 -1.78 9.90
C ALA A 274 -17.55 -0.40 9.41
N ALA A 275 -16.25 -0.11 9.56
CA ALA A 275 -15.63 1.10 9.04
C ALA A 275 -15.82 1.23 7.52
N LEU A 276 -15.60 0.13 6.80
CA LEU A 276 -15.85 -0.02 5.36
C LEU A 276 -17.25 0.44 4.97
N VAL A 277 -18.27 -0.12 5.62
CA VAL A 277 -19.67 0.20 5.34
C VAL A 277 -19.92 1.69 5.57
N MET A 278 -19.41 2.24 6.69
CA MET A 278 -19.57 3.66 7.00
C MET A 278 -18.89 4.58 5.99
N ILE A 279 -17.72 4.21 5.47
CA ILE A 279 -17.00 5.01 4.46
C ILE A 279 -17.70 4.95 3.10
N SER A 280 -18.38 3.85 2.80
CA SER A 280 -19.13 3.68 1.55
C SER A 280 -20.51 4.36 1.52
N LEU A 281 -20.96 4.90 2.66
CA LEU A 281 -22.23 5.63 2.81
C LEU A 281 -22.05 7.14 2.65
#